data_AF-D6XAJ4-F1
#
_entry.id   AF-D6XAJ4-F1
#
_cell.length_a   1.000
_cell.length_b   1.000
_cell.length_c   1.000
_cell.angle_alpha   90.00
_cell.angle_beta   90.00
_cell.angle_gamma   90.00
#
_symmetry.space_group_name_H-M   'P 1'
#
loop_
_entity.id
_entity.type
_entity.pdbx_description
1 polymer ?
#
loop_
_entity_poly.entity_id
_entity_poly.type
_entity_poly.pdbx_seq_one_letter_code
_entity_poly.pdbx_strand_id
1 'polypeptide(L)' 'MSRLDTGMRDSPTGVAFIDAEIQLDRMRALIRRIESASLDPIASRDFIHRMAKAL' A
#
# COMPACT_ATOMS: atom_id res chain seq x y z
N MET A 1 16.92 -12.19 -17.55
CA MET A 1 16.55 -12.77 -16.23
C MET A 1 15.18 -13.41 -16.41
N SER A 2 15.00 -14.68 -16.04
CA SER A 2 13.69 -15.32 -16.09
C SER A 2 12.77 -14.66 -15.06
N ARG A 3 11.61 -14.21 -15.52
CA ARG A 3 10.58 -13.62 -14.65
C ARG A 3 9.80 -14.78 -14.05
N LEU A 4 9.61 -14.78 -12.73
CA LEU A 4 8.82 -15.79 -12.06
C LEU A 4 7.35 -15.46 -12.32
N ASP A 5 6.69 -16.22 -13.18
CA ASP A 5 5.29 -15.99 -13.53
C ASP A 5 4.35 -16.20 -12.32
N THR A 6 4.75 -17.02 -11.35
CA THR A 6 3.99 -17.29 -10.12
C THR A 6 4.77 -16.85 -8.88
N GLY A 7 4.15 -16.00 -8.06
CA GLY A 7 4.62 -15.59 -6.74
C GLY A 7 3.80 -16.23 -5.62
N MET A 8 4.39 -16.34 -4.44
CA MET A 8 3.71 -16.76 -3.22
C MET A 8 3.52 -15.55 -2.31
N ARG A 9 2.28 -15.28 -1.91
CA ARG A 9 1.93 -14.19 -0.99
C ARG A 9 1.47 -14.76 0.34
N ASP A 10 2.19 -14.43 1.40
CA ASP A 10 1.73 -14.67 2.76
C ASP A 10 0.68 -13.64 3.17
N SER A 11 -0.37 -14.06 3.87
CA SER A 11 -1.45 -13.20 4.33
C SER A 11 -2.07 -13.74 5.61
N PRO A 12 -2.79 -12.91 6.39
CA PRO A 12 -3.44 -13.37 7.63
C PRO A 12 -4.42 -14.54 7.43
N THR A 13 -4.96 -14.70 6.22
CA THR A 13 -5.87 -15.81 5.85
C THR A 13 -5.14 -17.02 5.27
N GLY A 14 -3.81 -17.03 5.28
CA GLY A 14 -2.95 -18.07 4.73
C GLY A 14 -2.20 -17.65 3.46
N VAL A 15 -1.47 -18.61 2.89
CA VAL A 15 -0.63 -18.42 1.70
C VAL A 15 -1.47 -18.50 0.43
N ALA A 16 -1.23 -17.58 -0.51
CA ALA A 16 -1.85 -17.57 -1.83
C ALA A 16 -0.80 -17.54 -2.94
N PHE A 17 -0.95 -18.38 -3.96
CA PHE A 17 -0.19 -18.25 -5.20
C PHE A 17 -0.85 -17.22 -6.11
N ILE A 18 -0.04 -16.35 -6.69
CA ILE A 18 -0.47 -15.20 -7.48
C ILE A 18 0.36 -15.08 -8.74
N ASP A 19 -0.22 -14.51 -9.79
CA ASP A 19 0.57 -13.99 -10.91
C ASP A 19 1.47 -12.85 -10.41
N ALA A 20 2.77 -13.04 -10.44
CA ALA A 20 3.69 -12.12 -9.78
C ALA A 20 3.68 -10.74 -10.45
N GLU A 21 3.58 -10.70 -11.77
CA GLU A 21 3.67 -9.45 -12.53
C GLU A 21 2.40 -8.62 -12.39
N ILE A 22 1.24 -9.25 -12.57
CA ILE A 22 -0.06 -8.58 -12.42
C ILE A 22 -0.19 -8.03 -11.00
N GLN A 23 0.25 -8.78 -9.98
CA GLN A 23 0.21 -8.29 -8.61
C GLN A 23 1.21 -7.17 -8.35
N LEU A 24 2.42 -7.23 -8.92
CA LEU A 24 3.41 -6.13 -8.79
C LEU A 24 2.87 -4.84 -9.39
N ASP A 25 2.27 -4.89 -10.58
CA ASP A 25 1.73 -3.71 -11.24
C ASP A 25 0.53 -3.14 -10.50
N ARG A 26 -0.35 -4.02 -9.99
CA ARG A 26 -1.46 -3.62 -9.13
C ARG A 26 -0.97 -2.93 -7.85
N MET A 27 0.04 -3.49 -7.19
CA MET A 27 0.57 -2.94 -5.93
C MET A 27 1.24 -1.58 -6.15
N ARG A 28 2.03 -1.45 -7.22
CA ARG A 28 2.65 -0.16 -7.60
C ARG A 28 1.62 0.92 -7.90
N ALA A 29 0.53 0.57 -8.59
CA ALA A 29 -0.55 1.50 -8.87
C ALA A 29 -1.27 1.93 -7.57
N LEU A 30 -1.51 0.98 -6.65
CA LEU A 30 -2.10 1.28 -5.36
C LEU A 30 -1.23 2.22 -4.53
N ILE A 31 0.09 1.95 -4.44
CA ILE A 31 1.03 2.80 -3.71
C ILE A 31 1.01 4.23 -4.26
N ARG A 32 1.16 4.41 -5.57
CA ARG A 32 1.11 5.75 -6.19
C ARG A 32 -0.20 6.49 -5.90
N ARG A 33 -1.33 5.76 -5.93
CA ARG A 33 -2.63 6.35 -5.59
C ARG A 33 -2.68 6.79 -4.12
N ILE A 34 -2.21 5.95 -3.20
CA ILE A 34 -2.17 6.28 -1.77
C ILE A 34 -1.28 7.50 -1.55
N GLU A 35 -0.07 7.52 -2.12
CA GLU A 35 0.86 8.65 -2.03
C GLU A 35 0.22 9.94 -2.56
N SER A 36 -0.44 9.90 -3.72
CA SER A 36 -1.11 11.08 -4.30
C SER A 36 -2.27 11.63 -3.47
N ALA A 37 -2.91 10.78 -2.66
CA ALA A 37 -4.03 11.16 -1.80
C ALA A 37 -3.59 11.49 -0.37
N SER A 38 -2.32 11.24 -0.02
CA SER A 38 -1.81 11.44 1.33
C SER A 38 -1.42 12.90 1.54
N LEU A 39 -1.62 13.39 2.76
CA LEU A 39 -1.13 14.70 3.17
C LEU A 39 0.40 14.63 3.36
N ASP A 40 1.07 15.77 3.17
CA ASP A 40 2.46 15.95 3.61
C ASP A 40 2.61 15.56 5.10
N PRO A 41 3.77 15.02 5.54
CA PRO A 41 3.97 14.63 6.94
C PRO A 41 3.61 15.72 7.97
N ILE A 42 3.92 17.00 7.68
CA ILE A 42 3.59 18.11 8.58
C ILE A 42 2.08 18.33 8.62
N ALA A 43 1.43 18.37 7.46
CA ALA A 43 -0.02 18.54 7.37
C ALA A 43 -0.78 17.38 8.01
N SER A 44 -0.29 16.14 7.86
CA SER A 44 -0.82 14.95 8.53
C SER A 44 -0.77 15.10 10.05
N ARG A 45 0.40 15.48 10.59
CA ARG A 45 0.58 15.68 12.03
C ARG A 45 -0.32 16.77 12.57
N ASP A 46 -0.39 17.90 11.88
CA ASP A 46 -1.18 19.04 12.32
C ASP A 46 -2.69 18.73 12.28
N PHE A 47 -3.14 17.97 11.28
CA PHE A 47 -4.51 17.43 11.23
C PHE A 47 -4.82 16.53 12.43
N ILE A 48 -3.94 15.56 12.75
CA ILE A 48 -4.09 14.67 13.91
C ILE A 48 -4.13 15.47 15.21
N HIS A 49 -3.22 16.42 15.41
CA HIS A 49 -3.22 17.27 16.60
C HIS A 49 -4.47 18.12 16.73
N ARG A 50 -5.01 18.66 15.63
CA ARG A 50 -6.27 19.40 15.64
C ARG A 50 -7.42 18.49 16.05
N MET A 51 -7.51 17.30 15.47
CA MET A 51 -8.55 16.32 15.83
C MET A 51 -8.47 15.91 17.31
N ALA A 52 -7.27 15.60 17.80
CA ALA A 52 -7.07 15.17 19.18
C ALA A 52 -7.42 16.26 20.22
N LYS A 53 -7.34 17.54 19.85
CA LYS A 53 -7.75 18.67 20.69
C LYS A 53 -9.26 18.99 20.62
N ALA A 54 -9.95 18.44 19.63
CA ALA A 54 -11.39 18.67 19.41
C ALA A 54 -12.27 17.55 19.98
N LEU A 55 -11.65 16.54 20.61
CA LEU A 55 -12.26 15.42 21.34
C LEU A 55 -11.95 15.58 22.82
#